data_AF-A0A2W5X092-F1
#
_entry.id   AF-A0A2W5X092-F1
#
_cell.length_a   1.000
_cell.length_b   1.000
_cell.length_c   1.000
_cell.angle_alpha   90.00
_cell.angle_beta   90.00
_cell.angle_gamma   90.00
#
_symmetry.space_group_name_H-M   'P 1'
#
loop_
_entity.id
_entity.type
_entity.pdbx_description
1 polymer ?
#
loop_
_entity_poly.entity_id
_entity_poly.type
_entity_poly.pdbx_seq_one_letter_code
_entity_poly.pdbx_strand_id
1 'polypeptide(L)' 'MQYGYQCEDCEIAIFPATTRAELSWLRDRVHVVREVAKHAHTGLDSWMLEGLAFLDEHSDHSIVLVSRRN' A
#
# COMPACT_ATOMS: atom_id res chain seq x y z
N MET A 1 -17.25 -2.75 18.80
CA MET A 1 -17.74 -3.64 17.72
C MET A 1 -16.55 -3.96 16.83
N GLN A 2 -16.26 -5.23 16.59
CA GLN A 2 -15.12 -5.67 15.77
C GLN A 2 -15.60 -5.97 14.34
N TYR A 3 -14.82 -5.58 13.33
CA TYR A 3 -15.16 -5.77 11.91
C TYR A 3 -14.16 -6.76 11.28
N GLY A 4 -14.58 -7.45 10.22
CA GLY A 4 -13.77 -8.49 9.59
C GLY A 4 -14.20 -8.84 8.16
N TYR A 5 -13.50 -9.79 7.56
CA TYR A 5 -13.88 -10.43 6.31
C TYR A 5 -14.41 -11.84 6.59
N GLN A 6 -15.43 -12.25 5.83
CA GLN A 6 -15.94 -13.61 5.82
C GLN A 6 -16.02 -14.09 4.38
N CYS A 7 -15.53 -15.31 4.14
CA CYS A 7 -15.76 -16.02 2.89
C CYS A 7 -16.95 -16.95 3.08
N GLU A 8 -18.00 -16.79 2.27
CA GLU A 8 -19.21 -17.61 2.36
C GLU A 8 -18.96 -19.06 1.88
N ASP A 9 -18.08 -19.25 0.90
CA ASP A 9 -17.78 -20.58 0.34
C ASP A 9 -16.88 -21.42 1.25
N CYS A 10 -15.89 -20.79 1.90
CA CYS A 10 -14.93 -21.48 2.76
C CYS A 10 -15.35 -21.49 4.23
N GLU A 11 -16.39 -20.73 4.59
CA GLU A 11 -16.84 -20.50 5.98
C GLU A 11 -15.75 -19.96 6.93
N ILE A 12 -14.68 -19.36 6.38
CA ILE A 12 -13.58 -18.76 7.15
C ILE A 12 -13.85 -17.28 7.37
N ALA A 13 -13.57 -16.81 8.60
CA ALA A 13 -13.59 -15.40 8.95
C ALA A 13 -12.29 -14.95 9.62
N ILE A 14 -11.84 -13.73 9.30
CA ILE A 14 -10.72 -13.05 9.97
C ILE A 14 -11.14 -11.68 10.46
N PHE A 15 -10.57 -11.23 11.58
CA PHE A 15 -10.93 -9.96 12.23
C PHE A 15 -9.68 -9.11 12.52
N PRO A 16 -9.09 -8.47 11.51
CA PRO A 16 -7.94 -7.60 11.70
C PRO A 16 -8.25 -6.47 12.69
N ALA A 17 -7.26 -6.06 13.50
CA ALA A 17 -7.41 -5.01 14.50
C ALA A 17 -7.41 -3.61 13.85
N THR A 18 -8.49 -3.29 13.13
CA THR A 18 -8.64 -2.09 12.29
C THR A 18 -10.11 -1.67 12.24
N THR A 19 -10.43 -0.57 11.58
CA THR A 19 -11.79 -0.04 11.46
C THR A 19 -12.54 -0.59 10.24
N ARG A 20 -13.87 -0.46 10.24
CA ARG A 20 -14.69 -0.81 9.06
C ARG A 20 -14.29 -0.05 7.80
N ALA A 21 -13.94 1.24 7.94
CA ALA A 21 -13.54 2.08 6.82
C ALA A 21 -12.23 1.57 6.19
N GLU A 22 -11.26 1.20 7.01
CA GLU A 22 -9.99 0.62 6.56
C GLU A 22 -10.19 -0.75 5.89
N LEU A 23 -11.09 -1.59 6.40
CA LEU A 23 -11.45 -2.86 5.71
C LEU A 23 -12.12 -2.60 4.35
N SER A 24 -13.04 -1.63 4.26
CA SER A 24 -13.64 -1.29 2.96
C SER A 24 -12.58 -0.77 1.99
N TRP A 25 -11.71 0.14 2.44
CA TRP A 25 -10.63 0.68 1.63
C TRP A 25 -9.69 -0.41 1.14
N LEU A 26 -9.29 -1.33 2.02
CA LEU A 26 -8.41 -2.46 1.70
C LEU A 26 -9.05 -3.36 0.64
N ARG A 27 -10.32 -3.71 0.78
CA ARG A 27 -11.08 -4.49 -0.21
C ARG A 27 -11.16 -3.77 -1.57
N ASP A 28 -11.42 -2.47 -1.56
CA ASP A 28 -11.62 -1.70 -2.80
C ASP A 28 -10.26 -1.40 -3.50
N ARG A 29 -9.14 -1.46 -2.77
CA ARG A 29 -7.78 -1.16 -3.26
C ARG A 29 -6.83 -2.37 -3.20
N VAL A 30 -7.34 -3.60 -3.22
CA VAL A 30 -6.54 -4.85 -3.13
C VAL A 30 -5.33 -4.86 -4.09
N HIS A 31 -5.48 -4.35 -5.31
CA HIS A 31 -4.39 -4.32 -6.29
C HIS A 31 -3.23 -3.39 -5.86
N VAL A 32 -3.53 -2.18 -5.36
CA VAL A 32 -2.52 -1.25 -4.83
C VAL A 32 -1.79 -1.88 -3.65
N VAL A 33 -2.55 -2.45 -2.72
CA VAL A 33 -1.98 -3.05 -1.51
C VAL A 33 -1.08 -4.24 -1.87
N ARG A 34 -1.42 -5.03 -2.90
CA ARG A 34 -0.54 -6.10 -3.40
C ARG A 34 0.78 -5.55 -3.96
N GLU A 35 0.74 -4.46 -4.73
CA GLU A 35 1.98 -3.84 -5.23
C GLU A 35 2.84 -3.31 -4.09
N VAL A 36 2.24 -2.58 -3.14
CA VAL A 36 2.96 -2.10 -1.95
C VAL A 36 3.53 -3.26 -1.15
N ALA A 37 2.78 -4.35 -0.93
CA ALA A 37 3.22 -5.50 -0.16
C ALA A 37 4.42 -6.24 -0.80
N LYS A 38 4.55 -6.22 -2.13
CA LYS A 38 5.72 -6.78 -2.83
C LYS A 38 7.00 -6.01 -2.51
N HIS A 39 6.88 -4.69 -2.38
CA HIS A 39 8.01 -3.83 -2.04
C HIS A 39 8.28 -3.83 -0.52
N ALA A 40 7.23 -3.87 0.31
CA ALA A 40 7.32 -3.87 1.77
C ALA A 40 8.05 -5.08 2.39
N HIS A 41 8.24 -6.18 1.65
CA HIS A 41 8.98 -7.36 2.13
C HIS A 41 10.48 -7.06 2.39
N THR A 42 11.00 -5.92 1.94
CA THR A 42 12.38 -5.48 2.19
C THR A 42 12.52 -4.50 3.36
N GLY A 43 11.67 -4.60 4.39
CA GLY A 43 11.98 -4.24 5.79
C GLY A 43 12.24 -2.78 6.17
N LEU A 44 12.59 -1.90 5.23
CA LEU A 44 12.75 -0.45 5.39
C LEU A 44 12.90 0.12 3.97
N ASP A 45 11.77 0.39 3.31
CA ASP A 45 11.76 1.02 1.99
C ASP A 45 12.05 2.52 2.09
N SER A 46 13.23 2.87 2.61
CA SER A 46 13.68 4.25 2.69
C SER A 46 13.65 4.92 1.32
N TRP A 47 13.92 4.16 0.25
CA TRP A 47 13.80 4.63 -1.14
C TRP A 47 12.39 5.10 -1.49
N MET A 48 11.32 4.46 -0.97
CA MET A 48 9.93 4.91 -1.20
C MET A 48 9.65 6.19 -0.44
N LEU A 49 10.12 6.31 0.80
CA LEU A 49 9.95 7.54 1.60
C LEU A 49 10.73 8.70 0.98
N GLU A 50 11.98 8.47 0.56
CA GLU A 50 12.83 9.43 -0.15
C GLU A 50 12.19 9.84 -1.48
N GLY A 51 11.70 8.87 -2.26
CA GLY A 51 10.99 9.13 -3.51
C GLY A 51 9.70 9.93 -3.29
N LEU A 52 8.88 9.57 -2.30
CA LEU A 52 7.65 10.30 -1.98
C LEU A 52 7.94 11.73 -1.52
N ALA A 53 8.92 11.93 -0.65
CA ALA A 53 9.33 13.27 -0.22
C ALA A 53 9.77 14.12 -1.42
N PHE A 54 10.60 13.54 -2.32
CA PHE A 54 11.02 14.22 -3.54
C PHE A 54 9.83 14.60 -4.44
N LEU A 55 8.90 13.67 -4.67
CA LEU A 55 7.71 13.91 -5.49
C LEU A 55 6.79 14.98 -4.89
N ASP A 56 6.60 14.98 -3.57
CA ASP A 56 5.75 15.95 -2.86
C ASP A 56 6.31 17.37 -2.97
N GLU A 57 7.62 17.53 -2.74
CA GLU A 57 8.36 18.78 -2.91
C GLU A 57 8.32 19.32 -4.36
N HIS A 58 8.05 18.46 -5.34
CA HIS A 58 8.10 18.77 -6.78
C HIS A 58 6.76 18.49 -7.48
N SER A 59 5.65 18.52 -6.76
CA SER A 59 4.31 18.16 -7.27
C SER A 59 3.83 18.98 -8.48
N ASP A 60 4.34 20.21 -8.65
CA ASP A 60 4.04 21.09 -9.78
C ASP A 60 5.14 21.11 -10.88
N HIS A 61 6.12 20.22 -10.81
CA HIS A 61 7.25 20.16 -11.75
C HIS A 61 7.15 18.99 -12.73
N SER A 62 7.89 19.08 -13.85
CA SER A 62 8.05 17.95 -14.78
C SER A 62 9.15 17.01 -14.27
N ILE A 63 8.77 15.77 -13.92
CA ILE A 63 9.67 14.75 -13.38
C ILE A 63 9.90 13.66 -14.43
N VAL A 64 11.16 13.31 -14.68
CA VAL A 64 11.56 12.25 -15.62
C VAL A 64 12.46 11.24 -14.92
N LEU A 65 12.33 9.96 -15.30
CA LEU A 65 13.22 8.91 -14.80
C LEU A 65 14.58 9.01 -15.50
N VAL A 66 15.66 8.97 -14.71
CA VAL A 66 17.04 9.05 -15.22
C VAL A 66 17.84 7.84 -14.78
N SER A 67 18.82 7.43 -15.60
CA SER A 67 19.75 6.35 -15.28
C SER A 67 21.18 6.87 -15.23
N ARG A 68 21.94 6.51 -14.19
CA ARG A 68 23.37 6.79 -14.11
C ARG A 68 24.14 5.49 -14.28
N ARG A 69 25.03 5.44 -15.28
CA ARG A 69 26.07 4.40 -15.35
C ARG A 69 27.24 4.85 -14.48
N ASN A 70 27.73 3.97 -13.61
CA ASN A 70 29.00 4.15 -12.92
C ASN A 70 30.16 3.96 -13.89
#